data_AF-A0A2T6JSN0-F1
#
_entry.id   AF-A0A2T6JSN0-F1
#
_cell.length_a   1.000
_cell.length_b   1.000
_cell.length_c   1.000
_cell.angle_alpha   90.00
_cell.angle_beta   90.00
_cell.angle_gamma   90.00
#
_symmetry.space_group_name_H-M   'P 1'
#
loop_
_entity.id
_entity.type
_entity.pdbx_description
1 polymer ?
#
loop_
_entity_poly.entity_id
_entity_poly.type
_entity_poly.pdbx_seq_one_letter_code
_entity_poly.pdbx_strand_id
1 'polypeptide(L)'
;MELKEAVWHISDFTEEIQRRYEEETTIKESVHFNTVDKWFRDLEKKGIHYIQRVAEKKVYDELDIDIAVFIMEKRSQKWSLDAISNVLSANLEVRPFPDLKNDESQVLSESQVMVEMGRKFEKMQQEFEERMLHELDLKKKELEQQLLNRLPKPKTNQEIRAEKTDIMISSVRERYEIEEKAIAEWNTQPMEQRVKKVGFFRKEEDMLKRDNFIREYVKKYFENVVR
;
A
#
# COMPACT_ATOMS: atom_id res chain seq x y z
N MET A 1 -17.85 -16.76 -23.26
CA MET A 1 -16.81 -17.55 -22.57
C MET A 1 -15.55 -17.30 -23.37
N GLU A 2 -14.80 -16.25 -22.99
CA GLU A 2 -13.59 -15.86 -23.70
C GLU A 2 -12.50 -16.86 -23.32
N LEU A 3 -12.15 -17.76 -24.24
CA LEU A 3 -10.92 -18.53 -24.14
C LEU A 3 -9.79 -17.50 -24.24
N LYS A 4 -9.11 -17.25 -23.11
CA LYS A 4 -7.79 -16.63 -23.16
C LYS A 4 -6.96 -17.55 -24.05
N GLU A 5 -6.58 -17.10 -25.24
CA GLU A 5 -5.51 -17.78 -25.98
C GLU A 5 -4.30 -17.78 -25.06
N ALA A 6 -3.94 -18.96 -24.56
CA ALA A 6 -2.80 -19.11 -23.70
C ALA A 6 -1.55 -18.83 -24.54
N VAL A 7 -0.70 -17.96 -24.04
CA VAL A 7 0.53 -17.56 -24.72
C VAL A 7 1.70 -17.99 -23.85
N TRP A 8 2.60 -18.77 -24.43
CA TRP A 8 3.72 -19.37 -23.72
C TRP A 8 5.07 -18.81 -24.16
N HIS A 9 6.02 -18.80 -23.23
CA HIS A 9 7.44 -18.71 -23.55
C HIS A 9 8.03 -20.10 -23.77
N ILE A 10 9.20 -20.18 -24.42
CA ILE A 10 9.78 -21.45 -24.88
C ILE A 10 9.95 -22.52 -23.79
N SER A 11 10.21 -22.14 -22.53
CA SER A 11 10.29 -23.07 -21.40
C SER A 11 8.94 -23.72 -21.15
N ASP A 12 7.93 -22.90 -20.90
CA ASP A 12 6.59 -23.30 -20.48
C ASP A 12 5.87 -24.00 -21.65
N PHE A 13 6.13 -23.53 -22.86
CA PHE A 13 5.69 -24.14 -24.10
C PHE A 13 6.22 -25.57 -24.25
N THR A 14 7.50 -25.79 -23.92
CA THR A 14 8.10 -27.14 -24.03
C THR A 14 7.49 -28.11 -23.02
N GLU A 15 7.20 -27.64 -21.81
CA GLU A 15 6.50 -28.44 -20.80
C GLU A 15 5.08 -28.79 -21.25
N GLU A 16 4.38 -27.81 -21.82
CA GLU A 16 3.02 -27.98 -22.31
C GLU A 16 2.93 -28.95 -23.50
N ILE A 17 3.89 -28.90 -24.45
CA ILE A 17 3.98 -29.87 -25.54
C ILE A 17 4.14 -31.29 -24.99
N GLN A 18 5.06 -31.48 -24.03
CA GLN A 18 5.31 -32.81 -23.45
C GLN A 18 4.07 -33.34 -22.74
N ARG A 19 3.37 -32.47 -21.99
CA ARG A 19 2.11 -32.80 -21.33
C ARG A 19 1.05 -33.24 -22.35
N ARG A 20 0.83 -32.44 -23.40
CA ARG A 20 -0.18 -32.72 -24.43
C ARG A 20 0.12 -34.00 -25.21
N TYR A 21 1.39 -34.21 -25.57
CA TYR A 21 1.82 -35.42 -26.26
C TYR A 21 1.66 -36.68 -25.40
N GLU A 22 1.96 -36.61 -24.10
CA GLU A 22 1.75 -37.72 -23.16
C GLU A 22 0.25 -38.03 -23.00
N GLU A 23 -0.61 -37.02 -22.97
CA GLU A 23 -2.07 -37.19 -22.91
C GLU A 23 -2.65 -37.85 -24.17
N GLU A 24 -2.14 -37.51 -25.36
CA GLU A 24 -2.65 -38.03 -26.63
C GLU A 24 -2.12 -39.41 -27.00
N THR A 25 -0.88 -39.72 -26.63
CA THR A 25 -0.20 -40.97 -27.06
C THR A 25 0.02 -41.97 -25.94
N THR A 26 -0.16 -41.56 -24.67
CA THR A 26 0.21 -42.34 -23.48
C THR A 26 1.71 -42.69 -23.43
N ILE A 27 2.54 -42.06 -24.25
CA ILE A 27 4.00 -42.27 -24.33
C ILE A 27 4.70 -41.07 -23.71
N LYS A 28 5.58 -41.35 -22.75
CA LYS A 28 6.40 -40.32 -22.11
C LYS A 28 7.67 -40.06 -22.92
N GLU A 29 7.64 -39.00 -23.72
CA GLU A 29 8.79 -38.53 -24.49
C GLU A 29 9.16 -37.11 -24.05
N SER A 30 10.41 -36.92 -23.63
CA SER A 30 10.89 -35.61 -23.16
C SER A 30 11.83 -34.97 -24.18
N VAL A 31 11.58 -33.70 -24.48
CA VAL A 31 12.33 -32.92 -25.46
C VAL A 31 12.84 -31.65 -24.80
N HIS A 32 14.14 -31.38 -24.93
CA HIS A 32 14.72 -30.16 -24.37
C HIS A 32 14.27 -28.92 -25.16
N PHE A 33 14.01 -27.79 -24.47
CA PHE A 33 13.51 -26.55 -25.07
C PHE A 33 14.37 -26.03 -26.23
N ASN A 34 15.70 -26.19 -26.16
CA ASN A 34 16.63 -25.85 -27.26
C ASN A 34 16.31 -26.60 -28.57
N THR A 35 15.82 -27.84 -28.46
CA THR A 35 15.44 -28.66 -29.62
C THR A 35 14.15 -28.15 -30.23
N VAL A 36 13.16 -27.83 -29.38
CA VAL A 36 11.89 -27.21 -29.82
C VAL A 36 12.15 -25.87 -30.49
N ASP A 37 12.95 -24.99 -29.88
CA ASP A 37 13.33 -23.70 -30.47
C ASP A 37 14.06 -23.86 -31.81
N LYS A 38 14.84 -24.95 -31.97
CA LYS A 38 15.48 -25.26 -33.25
C LYS A 38 14.44 -25.66 -34.31
N TRP A 39 13.44 -26.47 -33.97
CA TRP A 39 12.37 -26.85 -34.91
C TRP A 39 11.64 -25.63 -35.47
N PHE A 40 11.19 -24.73 -34.60
CA PHE A 40 10.48 -23.53 -35.02
C PHE A 40 11.38 -22.57 -35.81
N ARG A 41 12.65 -22.40 -35.43
CA ARG A 41 13.60 -21.62 -36.24
C ARG A 41 13.82 -22.22 -37.63
N ASP A 42 13.90 -23.54 -37.73
CA ASP A 42 14.09 -24.22 -39.01
C ASP A 42 12.82 -24.08 -39.90
N LEU A 43 11.63 -24.14 -39.31
CA LEU A 43 10.36 -23.86 -40.02
C LEU A 43 10.27 -22.39 -40.47
N GLU A 44 10.66 -21.45 -39.61
CA GLU A 44 10.68 -20.03 -39.92
C GLU A 44 11.66 -19.73 -41.05
N LYS A 45 12.87 -20.29 -40.99
CA LYS A 45 13.90 -20.14 -42.02
C LYS A 45 13.49 -20.69 -43.38
N LYS A 46 12.67 -21.76 -43.39
CA LYS A 46 12.14 -22.37 -44.61
C LYS A 46 10.91 -21.65 -45.16
N GLY A 47 10.42 -20.60 -44.49
CA GLY A 47 9.23 -19.88 -44.93
C GLY A 47 7.93 -20.66 -44.72
N ILE A 48 7.90 -21.62 -43.78
CA ILE A 48 6.74 -22.51 -43.56
C ILE A 48 5.82 -21.98 -42.47
N HIS A 49 6.39 -21.52 -41.35
CA HIS A 49 5.62 -21.05 -40.20
C HIS A 49 6.30 -19.84 -39.55
N TYR A 50 5.55 -18.79 -39.29
CA TYR A 50 6.06 -17.57 -38.65
C TYR A 50 5.98 -17.62 -37.11
N ILE A 51 7.10 -17.29 -36.44
CA ILE A 51 7.14 -17.22 -34.97
C ILE A 51 6.69 -15.85 -34.50
N GLN A 52 5.63 -15.80 -33.69
CA GLN A 52 5.13 -14.53 -33.15
C GLN A 52 6.10 -13.93 -32.13
N ARG A 53 6.21 -12.60 -32.14
CA ARG A 53 7.08 -11.83 -31.26
C ARG A 53 6.32 -10.69 -30.60
N VAL A 54 6.39 -10.59 -29.27
CA VAL A 54 5.82 -9.47 -28.49
C VAL A 54 6.97 -8.81 -27.75
N ALA A 55 7.17 -7.49 -27.96
CA ALA A 55 8.32 -6.75 -27.44
C ALA A 55 9.66 -7.47 -27.74
N GLU A 56 9.84 -7.90 -28.99
CA GLU A 56 11.01 -8.64 -29.51
C GLU A 56 11.24 -10.04 -28.91
N LYS A 57 10.39 -10.51 -28.01
CA LYS A 57 10.46 -11.86 -27.42
C LYS A 57 9.55 -12.83 -28.16
N LYS A 58 10.05 -14.02 -28.47
CA LYS A 58 9.25 -15.11 -29.06
C LYS A 58 8.13 -15.54 -28.10
N VAL A 59 6.94 -15.70 -28.66
CA VAL A 59 5.75 -16.20 -27.97
C VAL A 59 5.08 -17.26 -28.82
N TYR A 60 4.47 -18.24 -28.16
CA TYR A 60 3.86 -19.41 -28.78
C TYR A 60 2.40 -19.54 -28.31
N ASP A 61 1.52 -20.06 -29.17
CA ASP A 61 0.10 -20.29 -28.88
C ASP A 61 -0.32 -21.76 -29.10
N GLU A 62 -1.62 -22.04 -29.10
CA GLU A 62 -2.17 -23.40 -29.30
C GLU A 62 -1.85 -23.97 -30.69
N LEU A 63 -1.78 -23.13 -31.73
CA LEU A 63 -1.38 -23.59 -33.06
C LEU A 63 0.07 -24.08 -33.05
N ASP A 64 0.93 -23.37 -32.33
CA ASP A 64 2.31 -23.78 -32.13
C ASP A 64 2.37 -25.12 -31.35
N ILE A 65 1.48 -25.36 -30.38
CA ILE A 65 1.39 -26.65 -29.67
C ILE A 65 1.06 -27.79 -30.65
N ASP A 66 0.02 -27.63 -31.47
CA ASP A 66 -0.41 -28.67 -32.42
C ASP A 66 0.69 -29.02 -33.42
N ILE A 67 1.40 -28.01 -33.92
CA ILE A 67 2.57 -28.16 -34.79
C ILE A 67 3.68 -28.95 -34.10
N ALA A 68 4.00 -28.61 -32.85
CA ALA A 68 5.06 -29.27 -32.09
C ALA A 68 4.73 -30.72 -31.76
N VAL A 69 3.48 -31.00 -31.37
CA VAL A 69 2.96 -32.35 -31.10
C VAL A 69 3.04 -33.20 -32.38
N PHE A 70 2.64 -32.65 -33.53
CA PHE A 70 2.77 -33.34 -34.82
C PHE A 70 4.22 -33.64 -35.19
N ILE A 71 5.14 -32.69 -34.94
CA ILE A 71 6.57 -32.93 -35.14
C ILE A 71 7.04 -34.08 -34.25
N MET A 72 6.66 -34.10 -32.97
CA MET A 72 7.01 -35.20 -32.05
C MET A 72 6.48 -36.55 -32.55
N GLU A 73 5.22 -36.61 -32.97
CA GLU A 73 4.61 -37.83 -33.49
C GLU A 73 5.34 -38.37 -34.73
N LYS A 74 5.68 -37.51 -35.70
CA LYS A 74 6.43 -37.94 -36.88
C LYS A 74 7.89 -38.29 -36.57
N ARG A 75 8.48 -37.63 -35.56
CA ARG A 75 9.84 -37.94 -35.09
C ARG A 75 9.91 -39.30 -34.41
N SER A 76 8.88 -39.70 -33.66
CA SER A 76 8.80 -41.06 -33.08
C SER A 76 8.67 -42.13 -34.17
N GLN A 77 8.03 -41.80 -35.30
CA GLN A 77 7.98 -42.61 -36.53
C GLN A 77 9.29 -42.58 -37.35
N LYS A 78 10.36 -41.97 -36.83
CA LYS A 78 11.69 -41.85 -37.47
C LYS A 78 11.74 -41.00 -38.74
N TRP A 79 10.82 -40.06 -38.92
CA TRP A 79 10.90 -39.12 -40.03
C TRP A 79 12.02 -38.09 -39.83
N SER A 80 12.60 -37.63 -40.94
CA SER A 80 13.54 -36.50 -40.91
C SER A 80 12.78 -35.18 -40.76
N LEU A 81 13.40 -34.18 -40.12
CA LEU A 81 12.77 -32.85 -39.96
C LEU A 81 12.45 -32.20 -41.32
N ASP A 82 13.24 -32.46 -42.36
CA ASP A 82 12.96 -32.00 -43.72
C ASP A 82 11.71 -32.64 -44.31
N ALA A 83 11.55 -33.96 -44.16
CA ALA A 83 10.35 -34.65 -44.62
C ALA A 83 9.10 -34.17 -43.88
N ILE A 84 9.21 -33.97 -42.56
CA ILE A 84 8.13 -33.42 -41.73
C ILE A 84 7.75 -32.02 -42.22
N SER A 85 8.74 -31.14 -42.42
CA SER A 85 8.52 -29.76 -42.89
C SER A 85 7.71 -29.73 -44.20
N ASN A 86 8.01 -30.63 -45.14
CA ASN A 86 7.34 -30.68 -46.45
C ASN A 86 5.88 -31.13 -46.38
N VAL A 87 5.52 -31.96 -45.40
CA VAL A 87 4.15 -32.44 -45.22
C VAL A 87 3.36 -31.58 -44.23
N LEU A 88 4.03 -30.72 -43.46
CA LEU A 88 3.44 -29.96 -42.37
C LEU A 88 2.28 -29.08 -42.85
N SER A 89 2.53 -28.22 -43.85
CA SER A 89 1.51 -27.33 -44.42
C SER A 89 0.36 -28.04 -45.13
N ALA A 90 0.52 -29.34 -45.44
CA ALA A 90 -0.54 -30.16 -46.05
C ALA A 90 -1.42 -30.87 -45.01
N ASN A 91 -0.95 -31.01 -43.76
CA ASN A 91 -1.66 -31.73 -42.69
C ASN A 91 -2.14 -30.82 -41.57
N LEU A 92 -1.50 -29.66 -41.37
CA LEU A 92 -1.83 -28.69 -40.34
C LEU A 92 -1.87 -27.28 -40.91
N GLU A 93 -2.67 -26.44 -40.26
CA GLU A 93 -2.62 -25.01 -40.47
C GLU A 93 -1.25 -24.47 -40.02
N VAL A 94 -0.72 -23.50 -40.76
CA VAL A 94 0.55 -22.85 -40.44
C VAL A 94 0.37 -21.35 -40.43
N ARG A 95 1.04 -20.68 -39.50
CA ARG A 95 0.96 -19.22 -39.40
C ARG A 95 1.67 -18.59 -40.61
N PRO A 96 0.96 -17.81 -41.44
CA PRO A 96 1.57 -17.13 -42.57
C PRO A 96 2.57 -16.08 -42.08
N PHE A 97 3.56 -15.78 -42.92
CA PHE A 97 4.47 -14.68 -42.66
C PHE A 97 3.72 -13.36 -42.85
N PRO A 98 3.94 -12.37 -41.97
CA PRO A 98 3.36 -11.05 -42.17
C PRO A 98 3.85 -10.51 -43.51
N ASP A 99 2.91 -10.16 -44.40
CA ASP A 99 3.21 -9.56 -45.69
C ASP A 99 3.86 -8.19 -45.48
N LEU A 100 5.19 -8.14 -45.45
CA LEU A 100 5.96 -6.89 -45.38
C LEU A 100 5.80 -6.00 -46.64
N LYS A 101 4.95 -6.41 -47.60
CA LYS A 101 4.64 -5.67 -48.82
C LYS A 101 3.16 -5.31 -48.98
N ASN A 102 2.26 -5.81 -48.14
CA ASN A 102 0.85 -5.44 -48.13
C ASN A 102 0.42 -5.32 -46.67
N ASP A 103 0.53 -4.11 -46.14
CA ASP A 103 -0.10 -3.66 -44.90
C ASP A 103 -1.63 -3.53 -45.09
N GLU A 104 -2.24 -4.48 -45.81
CA GLU A 104 -3.66 -4.52 -46.14
C GLU A 104 -4.11 -5.98 -46.23
N SER A 105 -4.68 -6.49 -45.13
CA SER A 105 -5.80 -7.46 -45.07
C SER A 105 -5.65 -8.59 -44.04
N GLN A 106 -5.70 -8.21 -42.76
CA GLN A 106 -6.82 -8.63 -41.91
C GLN A 106 -7.19 -7.43 -41.05
N VAL A 107 -7.82 -6.44 -41.69
CA VAL A 107 -8.54 -5.42 -40.94
C VAL A 107 -9.76 -6.14 -40.38
N LEU A 108 -9.62 -6.73 -39.19
CA LEU A 108 -10.69 -6.64 -38.20
C LEU A 108 -11.23 -5.22 -38.36
N SER A 109 -12.50 -5.07 -38.71
CA SER A 109 -13.11 -3.75 -38.99
C SER A 109 -12.52 -2.74 -38.00
N GLU A 110 -12.02 -1.59 -38.45
CA GLU A 110 -11.38 -0.62 -37.55
C GLU A 110 -12.23 -0.36 -36.29
N SER A 111 -13.56 -0.44 -36.45
CA SER A 111 -14.54 -0.46 -35.35
C SER A 111 -14.43 -1.65 -34.39
N GLN A 112 -14.21 -2.88 -34.84
CA GLN A 112 -14.01 -4.07 -34.01
C GLN A 112 -12.68 -4.01 -33.25
N VAL A 113 -11.60 -3.55 -33.88
CA VAL A 113 -10.31 -3.34 -33.20
C VAL A 113 -10.44 -2.23 -32.16
N MET A 114 -11.05 -1.09 -32.50
CA MET A 114 -11.31 -0.03 -31.53
C MET A 114 -12.20 -0.48 -30.38
N VAL A 115 -13.20 -1.33 -30.62
CA VAL A 115 -14.07 -1.87 -29.57
C VAL A 115 -13.32 -2.83 -28.65
N GLU A 116 -12.50 -3.74 -29.21
CA GLU A 116 -11.69 -4.66 -28.41
C GLU A 116 -10.60 -3.91 -27.63
N MET A 117 -9.94 -2.93 -28.26
CA MET A 117 -8.95 -2.07 -27.63
C MET A 117 -9.59 -1.19 -26.55
N GLY A 118 -10.81 -0.70 -26.79
CA GLY A 118 -11.63 0.01 -25.80
C GLY A 118 -11.96 -0.87 -24.59
N ARG A 119 -12.35 -2.13 -24.79
CA ARG A 119 -12.59 -3.08 -23.69
C ARG A 119 -11.31 -3.44 -22.94
N LYS A 120 -10.18 -3.61 -23.64
CA LYS A 120 -8.87 -3.84 -23.00
C LYS A 120 -8.44 -2.61 -22.20
N PHE A 121 -8.67 -1.42 -22.72
CA PHE A 121 -8.35 -0.16 -22.04
C PHE A 121 -9.24 0.06 -20.83
N GLU A 122 -10.55 -0.23 -20.93
CA GLU A 122 -11.49 -0.15 -19.81
C GLU A 122 -11.13 -1.13 -18.69
N LYS A 123 -10.75 -2.36 -19.05
CA LYS A 123 -10.27 -3.35 -18.08
C LYS A 123 -8.93 -2.93 -17.46
N MET A 124 -8.00 -2.42 -18.25
CA MET A 124 -6.73 -1.89 -17.75
C MET A 124 -6.94 -0.70 -16.81
N GLN A 125 -7.90 0.17 -17.13
CA GLN A 125 -8.28 1.30 -16.30
C GLN A 125 -8.91 0.84 -14.99
N GLN A 126 -9.80 -0.15 -15.02
CA GLN A 126 -10.36 -0.75 -13.79
C GLN A 126 -9.27 -1.38 -12.92
N GLU A 127 -8.36 -2.17 -13.49
CA GLU A 127 -7.23 -2.77 -12.76
C GLU A 127 -6.25 -1.70 -12.23
N PHE A 128 -6.12 -0.57 -12.93
CA PHE A 128 -5.33 0.56 -12.47
C PHE A 128 -6.03 1.29 -11.31
N GLU A 129 -7.34 1.54 -11.41
CA GLU A 129 -8.15 2.16 -10.36
C GLU A 129 -8.18 1.30 -9.09
N GLU A 130 -8.34 -0.02 -9.20
CA GLU A 130 -8.27 -0.95 -8.07
C GLU A 130 -6.91 -0.91 -7.37
N ARG A 131 -5.81 -0.91 -8.14
CA ARG A 131 -4.45 -0.77 -7.59
C ARG A 131 -4.25 0.57 -6.92
N MET A 132 -4.70 1.66 -7.53
CA MET A 132 -4.64 3.00 -6.96
C MET A 132 -5.43 3.11 -5.66
N LEU A 133 -6.64 2.55 -5.60
CA LEU A 133 -7.45 2.50 -4.39
C LEU A 133 -6.76 1.71 -3.29
N HIS A 134 -6.14 0.58 -3.64
CA HIS A 134 -5.37 -0.22 -2.69
C HIS A 134 -4.16 0.53 -2.14
N GLU A 135 -3.37 1.19 -2.99
CA GLU A 135 -2.23 2.00 -2.55
C GLU A 135 -2.66 3.19 -1.67
N LEU A 136 -3.78 3.83 -2.00
CA LEU A 136 -4.35 4.91 -1.19
C LEU A 136 -4.77 4.43 0.19
N ASP A 137 -5.39 3.25 0.30
CA ASP A 137 -5.75 2.65 1.58
C ASP A 137 -4.51 2.35 2.44
N LEU A 138 -3.45 1.80 1.83
CA LEU A 138 -2.18 1.57 2.51
C LEU A 138 -1.54 2.87 3.01
N LYS A 139 -1.47 3.91 2.16
CA LYS A 139 -0.93 5.21 2.57
C LYS A 139 -1.78 5.89 3.64
N LYS A 140 -3.10 5.75 3.58
CA LYS A 140 -4.01 6.28 4.59
C LYS A 140 -3.72 5.63 5.95
N LYS A 141 -3.61 4.30 6.00
CA LYS A 141 -3.25 3.55 7.22
C LYS A 141 -1.88 3.96 7.75
N GLU A 142 -0.90 4.15 6.87
CA GLU A 142 0.42 4.63 7.25
C GLU A 142 0.36 6.03 7.87
N LEU A 143 -0.38 6.95 7.25
CA LEU A 143 -0.57 8.30 7.75
C LEU A 143 -1.29 8.30 9.10
N GLU A 144 -2.35 7.50 9.26
CA GLU A 144 -3.06 7.33 10.54
C GLU A 144 -2.11 6.83 11.63
N GLN A 145 -1.25 5.85 11.33
CA GLN A 145 -0.25 5.36 12.27
C GLN A 145 0.79 6.42 12.62
N GLN A 146 1.26 7.20 11.64
CA GLN A 146 2.18 8.30 11.88
C GLN A 146 1.54 9.40 12.75
N LEU A 147 0.27 9.72 12.53
CA LEU A 147 -0.48 10.67 13.35
C LEU A 147 -0.64 10.15 14.79
N LEU A 148 -1.03 8.88 14.96
CA LEU A 148 -1.10 8.24 16.28
C LEU A 148 0.25 8.28 17.01
N ASN A 149 1.36 8.07 16.30
CA ASN A 149 2.70 8.11 16.88
C ASN A 149 3.15 9.54 17.25
N ARG A 150 2.58 10.57 16.63
CA ARG A 150 2.84 11.98 16.95
C ARG A 150 1.98 12.50 18.10
N LEU A 151 0.85 11.84 18.38
CA LEU A 151 0.04 12.21 19.52
C LEU A 151 0.81 11.93 20.82
N PRO A 152 0.78 12.85 21.79
CA PRO A 152 1.35 12.57 23.10
C PRO A 152 0.66 11.33 23.67
N LYS A 153 1.45 10.42 24.22
CA LYS A 153 0.91 9.23 24.87
C LYS A 153 -0.11 9.67 25.93
N PRO A 154 -1.30 9.05 25.98
CA PRO A 154 -2.26 9.38 27.02
C PRO A 154 -1.59 9.17 28.38
N LYS A 155 -1.66 10.20 29.23
CA LYS A 155 -1.10 10.14 30.58
C LYS A 155 -1.70 8.95 31.31
N THR A 156 -0.85 8.18 31.97
CA THR A 156 -1.28 7.10 32.84
C THR A 156 -2.05 7.66 34.04
N ASN A 157 -2.88 6.83 34.68
CA ASN A 157 -3.58 7.22 35.90
C ASN A 157 -2.62 7.68 37.01
N GLN A 158 -1.40 7.16 37.04
CA GLN A 158 -0.37 7.57 37.99
C GLN A 158 0.18 8.97 37.68
N GLU A 159 0.46 9.27 36.42
CA GLU A 159 0.91 10.61 35.98
C GLU A 159 -0.17 11.67 36.19
N ILE A 160 -1.44 11.34 35.93
CA ILE A 160 -2.57 12.24 36.20
C ILE A 160 -2.68 12.55 37.70
N ARG A 161 -2.47 11.55 38.56
CA ARG A 161 -2.47 11.74 40.02
C ARG A 161 -1.29 12.57 40.48
N ALA A 162 -0.10 12.33 39.94
CA ALA A 162 1.09 13.11 40.23
C ALA A 162 0.89 14.59 39.85
N GLU A 163 0.41 14.87 38.64
CA GLU A 163 0.13 16.23 38.17
C GLU A 163 -0.90 16.95 39.06
N LYS A 164 -1.99 16.27 39.44
CA LYS A 164 -2.97 16.83 40.38
C LYS A 164 -2.34 17.16 41.74
N THR A 165 -1.41 16.33 42.19
CA THR A 165 -0.72 16.52 43.47
C THR A 165 0.25 17.69 43.37
N ASP A 166 0.98 17.82 42.26
CA ASP A 166 1.90 18.94 41.99
C ASP A 166 1.15 20.27 41.89
N ILE A 167 -0.01 20.30 41.22
CA ILE A 167 -0.90 21.48 41.15
C ILE A 167 -1.39 21.84 42.56
N MET A 168 -1.81 20.86 43.36
CA MET A 168 -2.25 21.10 44.73
C MET A 168 -1.12 21.66 45.59
N ILE A 169 0.08 21.08 45.53
CA ILE A 169 1.25 21.55 46.29
C ILE A 169 1.63 22.97 45.85
N SER A 170 1.63 23.24 44.56
CA SER A 170 1.99 24.56 44.01
C SER A 170 1.00 25.64 44.45
N SER A 171 -0.31 25.36 44.37
CA SER A 171 -1.34 26.31 44.83
C SER A 171 -1.29 26.56 46.34
N VAL A 172 -0.96 25.53 47.13
CA VAL A 172 -0.75 25.69 48.58
C VAL A 172 0.47 26.58 48.86
N ARG A 173 1.59 26.38 48.15
CA ARG A 173 2.79 27.21 48.30
C ARG A 173 2.52 28.67 47.94
N GLU A 174 1.88 28.91 46.80
CA GLU A 174 1.51 30.25 46.37
C GLU A 174 0.60 30.92 47.42
N ARG A 175 -0.39 30.19 47.93
CA ARG A 175 -1.27 30.70 49.00
C ARG A 175 -0.48 31.11 50.25
N TYR A 176 0.50 30.31 50.68
CA TYR A 176 1.36 30.66 51.81
C TYR A 176 2.20 31.91 51.53
N GLU A 177 2.77 32.07 50.34
CA GLU A 177 3.53 33.27 49.98
C GLU A 177 2.67 34.54 50.01
N ILE A 178 1.41 34.44 49.59
CA ILE A 178 0.48 35.58 49.66
C ILE A 178 0.03 35.84 51.09
N GLU A 179 -0.18 34.81 51.91
CA GLU A 179 -0.45 34.97 53.34
C GLU A 179 0.72 35.67 54.06
N GLU A 180 1.97 35.31 53.77
CA GLU A 180 3.15 35.99 54.30
C GLU A 180 3.20 37.47 53.90
N LYS A 181 2.91 37.79 52.63
CA LYS A 181 2.79 39.17 52.17
C LYS A 181 1.66 39.92 52.89
N ALA A 182 0.52 39.27 53.10
CA ALA A 182 -0.60 39.85 53.82
C ALA A 182 -0.27 40.12 55.30
N ILE A 183 0.50 39.23 55.94
CA ILE A 183 1.00 39.42 57.31
C ILE A 183 1.99 40.59 57.36
N ALA A 184 2.91 40.68 56.39
CA ALA A 184 3.84 41.81 56.29
C ALA A 184 3.09 43.13 56.11
N GLU A 185 2.07 43.18 55.25
CA GLU A 185 1.22 44.36 55.03
C GLU A 185 0.32 44.70 56.23
N TRP A 186 -0.14 43.69 56.97
CA TRP A 186 -0.83 43.93 58.24
C TRP A 186 0.12 44.57 59.26
N ASN A 187 1.39 44.14 59.27
CA ASN A 187 2.37 44.64 60.22
C ASN A 187 2.74 46.10 60.01
N THR A 188 2.57 46.64 58.79
CA THR A 188 2.79 48.05 58.49
C THR A 188 1.59 48.94 58.87
N GLN A 189 0.43 48.36 59.20
CA GLN A 189 -0.76 49.13 59.58
C GLN A 189 -0.56 49.88 60.92
N PRO A 190 -1.20 51.06 61.10
CA PRO A 190 -1.11 51.82 62.34
C PRO A 190 -1.56 51.00 63.56
N MET A 191 -0.88 51.20 64.70
CA MET A 191 -1.15 50.45 65.93
C MET A 191 -2.61 50.53 66.38
N GLU A 192 -3.27 51.66 66.15
CA GLU A 192 -4.69 51.88 66.48
C GLU A 192 -5.65 50.94 65.72
N GLN A 193 -5.29 50.55 64.49
CA GLN A 193 -6.07 49.63 63.68
C GLN A 193 -5.82 48.16 64.06
N ARG A 194 -4.62 47.89 64.60
CA ARG A 194 -4.16 46.54 64.95
C ARG A 194 -4.54 46.09 66.35
N VAL A 195 -4.80 47.01 67.28
CA VAL A 195 -5.03 46.68 68.70
C VAL A 195 -6.48 46.88 69.13
N LYS A 196 -6.96 45.99 70.02
CA LYS A 196 -8.20 46.14 70.77
C LYS A 196 -7.90 46.44 72.23
N LYS A 197 -8.77 47.22 72.87
CA LYS A 197 -8.66 47.54 74.30
C LYS A 197 -9.18 46.37 75.12
N VAL A 198 -8.31 45.76 75.93
CA VAL A 198 -8.62 44.62 76.81
C VAL A 198 -8.47 45.05 78.26
N GLY A 199 -9.36 45.94 78.72
CA GLY A 199 -9.36 46.49 80.09
C GLY A 199 -8.92 47.96 80.17
N PHE A 200 -8.75 48.49 81.39
CA PHE A 200 -8.64 49.95 81.59
C PHE A 200 -7.36 50.57 80.97
N PHE A 201 -6.26 49.80 80.89
CA PHE A 201 -4.98 50.26 80.32
C PHE A 201 -4.25 49.22 79.44
N ARG A 202 -4.79 48.01 79.25
CA ARG A 202 -4.15 46.98 78.43
C ARG A 202 -4.71 47.01 77.01
N LYS A 203 -3.81 46.95 76.03
CA LYS A 203 -4.12 46.81 74.61
C LYS A 203 -3.49 45.53 74.12
N GLU A 204 -4.21 44.77 73.32
CA GLU A 204 -3.75 43.50 72.74
C GLU A 204 -4.05 43.53 71.23
N GLU A 205 -3.27 42.79 70.44
CA GLU A 205 -3.55 42.66 69.01
C GLU A 205 -4.94 42.04 68.79
N ASP A 206 -5.70 42.65 67.88
CA ASP A 206 -7.00 42.15 67.48
C ASP A 206 -6.83 41.03 66.45
N MET A 207 -6.64 39.81 66.96
CA MET A 207 -6.45 38.61 66.14
C MET A 207 -7.57 38.40 65.11
N LEU A 208 -8.82 38.75 65.44
CA LEU A 208 -9.95 38.62 64.51
C LEU A 208 -9.84 39.60 63.34
N LYS A 209 -9.41 40.84 63.61
CA LYS A 209 -9.16 41.83 62.54
C LYS A 209 -7.99 41.45 61.66
N ARG A 210 -6.91 40.94 62.27
CA ARG A 210 -5.75 40.42 61.52
C ARG A 210 -6.16 39.30 60.57
N ASP A 211 -6.90 38.30 61.06
CA ASP A 211 -7.34 37.16 60.26
C ASP A 211 -8.29 37.59 59.12
N ASN A 212 -9.20 38.53 59.41
CA ASN A 212 -10.09 39.09 58.39
C ASN A 212 -9.32 39.89 57.33
N PHE A 213 -8.34 40.71 57.74
CA PHE A 213 -7.49 41.46 56.82
C PHE A 213 -6.71 40.53 55.90
N ILE A 214 -6.06 39.50 56.46
CA ILE A 214 -5.29 38.52 55.68
C ILE A 214 -6.20 37.79 54.69
N ARG A 215 -7.39 37.34 55.12
CA ARG A 215 -8.35 36.66 54.25
C ARG A 215 -8.82 37.55 53.08
N GLU A 216 -9.17 38.80 53.37
CA GLU A 216 -9.57 39.78 52.35
C GLU A 216 -8.43 40.11 51.38
N TYR A 217 -7.21 40.23 51.89
CA TYR A 217 -6.01 40.48 51.08
C TYR A 217 -5.75 39.33 50.10
N VAL A 218 -5.74 38.09 50.61
CA VAL A 218 -5.55 36.88 49.79
C VAL A 218 -6.66 36.76 48.74
N LYS A 219 -7.92 37.00 49.12
CA LYS A 219 -9.06 36.97 48.21
C LYS A 219 -8.91 37.98 47.06
N LYS A 220 -8.62 39.24 47.38
CA LYS A 220 -8.43 40.31 46.38
C LYS A 220 -7.25 40.03 45.46
N TYR A 221 -6.17 39.45 45.98
CA TYR A 221 -5.02 39.07 45.17
C TYR A 221 -5.42 38.08 44.07
N PHE A 222 -6.11 36.99 44.44
CA PHE A 222 -6.55 35.99 43.44
C PHE A 222 -7.65 36.52 42.50
N GLU A 223 -8.54 37.41 42.97
CA GLU A 223 -9.54 38.06 42.09
C GLU A 223 -8.90 38.96 41.01
N ASN A 224 -7.76 39.59 41.32
CA ASN A 224 -7.04 40.45 40.38
C ASN A 224 -6.13 39.69 39.42
N VAL A 225 -5.60 38.53 39.82
CA VAL A 225 -4.72 37.69 38.98
C VAL A 225 -5.52 36.89 37.93
N VAL A 226 -6.81 36.63 38.17
CA VAL A 226 -7.69 35.84 37.27
C VAL A 226 -8.40 36.69 36.20
N ARG A 227 -8.16 38.01 36.15
CA ARG A 227 -8.62 38.91 35.07
C ARG A 227 -7.52 39.15 34.04
#